data_AF-A0A1T4L423-F1
#
_entry.id   AF-A0A1T4L423-F1
#
_cell.length_a   1.000
_cell.length_b   1.000
_cell.length_c   1.000
_cell.angle_alpha   90.00
_cell.angle_beta   90.00
_cell.angle_gamma   90.00
#
_symmetry.space_group_name_H-M   'P 1'
#
loop_
_entity.id
_entity.type
_entity.pdbx_description
1 polymer ?
#
loop_
_entity_poly.entity_id
_entity_poly.type
_entity_poly.pdbx_seq_one_letter_code
_entity_poly.pdbx_strand_id
1 'polypeptide(L)' 'MMNFTEENKRALRRVMADNFLTKRAIAQKLGMSEKTIQQLTRNDKPQEVKKSTYQKLMQFISENY' A
#
# COMPACT_ATOMS: atom_id res chain seq x y z
N MET A 1 15.15 2.63 -6.31
CA MET A 1 14.15 2.41 -5.25
C MET A 1 13.34 3.70 -5.09
N MET A 2 12.15 3.64 -4.48
CA MET A 2 11.36 4.83 -4.14
C MET A 2 10.94 4.74 -2.67
N ASN A 3 10.83 5.89 -2.01
CA ASN A 3 10.47 5.95 -0.60
C ASN A 3 8.95 6.02 -0.44
N PHE A 4 8.36 5.01 0.18
CA PHE A 4 6.94 4.99 0.53
C PHE A 4 6.78 5.69 1.88
N THR A 5 6.37 6.96 1.84
CA THR A 5 6.33 7.88 2.98
C THR A 5 5.28 7.48 4.02
N GLU A 6 5.34 8.11 5.19
CA GLU A 6 4.35 7.91 6.24
C GLU A 6 2.93 8.26 5.75
N GLU A 7 2.81 9.33 4.98
CA GLU A 7 1.53 9.79 4.41
C GLU A 7 0.97 8.78 3.40
N ASN A 8 1.83 8.20 2.55
CA ASN A 8 1.41 7.15 1.63
C ASN A 8 0.88 5.91 2.38
N LYS A 9 1.48 5.58 3.52
CA LYS A 9 1.01 4.48 4.38
C LYS A 9 -0.31 4.80 5.05
N ARG A 10 -0.51 6.05 5.50
CA ARG A 10 -1.79 6.52 6.05
C ARG A 10 -2.89 6.47 4.99
N ALA A 11 -2.63 6.98 3.80
CA ALA A 11 -3.56 6.93 2.68
C ALA A 11 -3.94 5.48 2.33
N LEU A 12 -2.95 4.57 2.24
CA LEU A 12 -3.21 3.15 2.01
C LEU A 12 -4.13 2.54 3.10
N ARG A 13 -3.90 2.86 4.37
CA ARG A 13 -4.75 2.34 5.47
C ARG A 13 -6.16 2.94 5.47
N ARG A 14 -6.32 4.19 5.06
CA ARG A 14 -7.63 4.81 4.88
C ARG A 14 -8.41 4.12 3.77
N VAL A 15 -7.81 3.99 2.59
CA VAL A 15 -8.39 3.22 1.47
C VAL A 15 -8.80 1.81 1.91
N MET A 16 -7.97 1.14 2.71
CA MET A 16 -8.32 -0.18 3.28
C MET A 16 -9.57 -0.15 4.15
N ALA A 17 -9.67 0.82 5.06
CA ALA A 17 -10.79 0.96 5.97
C ALA A 17 -12.07 1.34 5.21
N ASP A 18 -11.99 2.37 4.36
CA ASP A 18 -13.13 2.94 3.63
C ASP A 18 -13.75 1.94 2.65
N ASN A 19 -12.92 1.07 2.05
CA ASN A 19 -13.36 0.09 1.07
C ASN A 19 -13.48 -1.34 1.63
N PHE A 20 -13.36 -1.53 2.96
CA PHE A 20 -13.39 -2.83 3.63
C PHE A 20 -12.41 -3.87 3.02
N LEU A 21 -11.23 -3.42 2.59
CA LEU A 21 -10.25 -4.26 1.90
C LEU A 21 -9.26 -4.91 2.88
N THR A 22 -9.17 -6.24 2.78
CA THR A 22 -8.16 -7.00 3.51
C THR A 22 -6.77 -6.88 2.85
N LYS A 23 -5.71 -7.13 3.62
CA LYS A 23 -4.32 -7.15 3.12
C LYS A 23 -4.17 -8.14 1.96
N ARG A 24 -4.80 -9.32 2.09
CA ARG A 24 -4.86 -10.35 1.06
C ARG A 24 -5.54 -9.86 -0.23
N ALA A 25 -6.67 -9.17 -0.11
CA ALA A 25 -7.39 -8.64 -1.27
C ALA A 25 -6.56 -7.62 -2.06
N ILE A 26 -5.87 -6.71 -1.36
CA ILE A 26 -4.97 -5.74 -2.01
C ILE A 26 -3.79 -6.46 -2.66
N ALA A 27 -3.18 -7.41 -1.95
CA ALA A 27 -2.07 -8.18 -2.47
C ALA A 27 -2.45 -8.92 -3.78
N GLN A 28 -3.65 -9.51 -3.84
CA GLN A 28 -4.18 -10.13 -5.05
C GLN A 28 -4.42 -9.09 -6.16
N LYS A 29 -5.10 -7.97 -5.87
CA LYS A 29 -5.37 -6.90 -6.84
C LYS A 29 -4.08 -6.34 -7.45
N LEU A 30 -3.04 -6.16 -6.66
CA LEU A 30 -1.77 -5.56 -7.10
C LEU A 30 -0.76 -6.58 -7.63
N GLY A 31 -1.05 -7.88 -7.54
CA GLY A 31 -0.13 -8.96 -7.89
C GLY A 31 1.13 -8.93 -7.02
N MET A 32 0.95 -8.88 -5.70
CA MET A 32 2.00 -8.75 -4.68
C MET A 32 1.82 -9.78 -3.57
N SER A 33 2.83 -9.95 -2.71
CA SER A 33 2.70 -10.79 -1.51
C SER A 33 1.92 -10.07 -0.41
N GLU A 34 1.08 -10.81 0.32
CA GLU A 34 0.37 -10.27 1.48
C GLU A 34 1.32 -9.73 2.54
N LYS A 35 2.48 -10.38 2.72
CA LYS A 35 3.55 -9.93 3.63
C LYS A 35 4.05 -8.52 3.27
N THR A 36 4.11 -8.17 1.99
CA THR A 36 4.48 -6.82 1.55
C THR A 36 3.45 -5.79 2.01
N ILE A 37 2.16 -6.05 1.80
CA ILE A 37 1.08 -5.14 2.26
C ILE A 37 1.05 -5.06 3.78
N GLN A 38 1.27 -6.18 4.48
CA GLN A 38 1.39 -6.22 5.94
C GLN A 38 2.53 -5.32 6.44
N GLN A 39 3.72 -5.40 5.83
CA GLN A 39 4.86 -4.55 6.23
C GLN A 39 4.57 -3.07 6.01
N LEU A 40 3.96 -2.73 4.86
CA LEU A 40 3.63 -1.35 4.51
C LEU A 40 2.57 -0.75 5.44
N THR A 41 1.71 -1.58 6.02
CA THR A 41 0.60 -1.13 6.89
C THR A 41 0.90 -1.25 8.38
N ARG A 42 2.00 -1.92 8.78
CA ARG A 42 2.33 -2.24 10.19
C ARG A 42 2.77 -1.04 11.02
N ASN A 43 3.45 -0.07 10.42
CA ASN A 43 3.99 1.11 11.11
C ASN A 43 3.97 2.32 10.19
N ASP A 44 4.26 3.49 10.76
CA ASP A 44 4.26 4.75 10.02
C ASP A 44 5.63 5.10 9.44
N LYS A 45 6.69 4.37 9.79
CA LYS A 45 8.04 4.68 9.31
C LYS A 45 8.12 4.61 7.79
N PRO A 46 8.79 5.55 7.11
CA PRO A 46 9.03 5.44 5.68
C PRO A 46 9.73 4.12 5.33
N GLN A 47 9.40 3.56 4.18
CA GLN A 47 9.98 2.30 3.73
C GLN A 47 10.35 2.38 2.26
N GLU A 48 11.57 1.96 1.93
CA GLU A 48 11.96 1.81 0.53
C GLU A 48 11.24 0.63 -0.13
N VAL A 49 10.75 0.88 -1.33
CA VAL A 49 10.10 -0.11 -2.18
C VAL A 49 10.65 -0.03 -3.61
N LYS A 50 10.44 -1.10 -4.38
CA LYS A 50 10.73 -1.09 -5.82
C LYS A 50 9.86 -0.03 -6.51
N LYS A 51 10.40 0.60 -7.57
CA LYS A 51 9.66 1.62 -8.34
C LYS A 51 8.32 1.10 -8.86
N SER A 52 8.28 -0.14 -9.36
CA SER A 52 7.04 -0.78 -9.84
C SER A 52 6.01 -0.99 -8.73
N THR A 53 6.45 -1.39 -7.54
CA THR A 53 5.60 -1.48 -6.35
C THR A 53 5.03 -0.11 -5.96
N TYR A 54 5.89 0.91 -5.94
CA TYR A 54 5.48 2.27 -5.62
C TYR A 54 4.38 2.77 -6.57
N GLN A 55 4.58 2.61 -7.88
CA GLN A 55 3.62 3.03 -8.90
C GLN A 55 2.27 2.33 -8.73
N LYS A 56 2.26 1.00 -8.54
CA LYS A 56 1.04 0.23 -8.30
C LYS A 56 0.28 0.72 -7.05
N LEU A 57 0.99 0.99 -5.96
CA LEU A 57 0.38 1.45 -4.71
C LEU A 57 -0.16 2.88 -4.83
N MET A 58 0.57 3.79 -5.48
CA MET A 58 0.11 5.16 -5.70
C MET A 58 -1.11 5.21 -6.61
N GLN A 59 -1.10 4.43 -7.70
CA GLN A 59 -2.26 4.31 -8.57
C GLN A 59 -3.48 3.77 -7.80
N PHE A 60 -3.28 2.68 -7.05
CA PHE A 60 -4.34 2.09 -6.23
C PHE A 60 -4.90 3.08 -5.20
N ILE A 61 -4.05 3.84 -4.52
CA ILE A 61 -4.51 4.88 -3.58
C ILE A 61 -5.30 5.94 -4.33
N SER A 62 -4.79 6.46 -5.45
CA SER A 62 -5.46 7.50 -6.24
C SER A 62 -6.81 7.07 -6.80
N GLU A 63 -7.01 5.77 -7.07
CA GLU A 63 -8.27 5.24 -7.60
C GLU A 63 -9.34 5.00 -6.52
N ASN A 64 -8.95 4.99 -5.24
CA ASN A 64 -9.82 4.58 -4.13
C ASN A 64 -9.84 5.56 -2.94
N TYR A 65 -9.18 6.72 -3.05
CA TYR A 65 -9.07 7.77 -2.02
C TYR A 65 -9.80 9.03 -2.50
#